data_AF-A0A3S4ZY73-F1
#
_entry.id   AF-A0A3S4ZY73-F1
#
_cell.length_a   1.000
_cell.length_b   1.000
_cell.length_c   1.000
_cell.angle_alpha   90.00
_cell.angle_beta   90.00
_cell.angle_gamma   90.00
#
_symmetry.space_group_name_H-M   'P 1'
#
loop_
_entity.id
_entity.type
_entity.pdbx_description
1 polymer ?
#
loop_
_entity_poly.entity_id
_entity_poly.type
_entity_poly.pdbx_seq_one_letter_code
_entity_poly.pdbx_strand_id
1 'polypeptide(L)'
;MKSCKESRLRIFSSYNDALEYSNSFIGSSFPEVLFKCFIAIKPKNKGEYCPFRNIKQAEYCKFRTAIERGDIAFISNCILSNPLWLVTSSDSPTLLQLRLRYNALHIAAAAGRSEMISLFLQYLDSVDIWQALYPFSDIENCLSRQKRVLDFYLNSPETGVRLFLSLERNLWRKCSLLDRKNLETPLHFASKFCRPGCVRALLSHPLTIPTIRNRGGFTPREVAATRWSRKLMGDDTISFGNSGNQLTEAKCAEIILQIFDER
;
A
#
# COMPACT_ATOMS: atom_id res chain seq x y z
N MET A 1 -27.14 -32.92 7.92
CA MET A 1 -25.72 -33.18 7.61
C MET A 1 -25.27 -32.41 6.36
N LYS A 2 -25.14 -31.08 6.41
CA LYS A 2 -24.52 -30.25 5.35
C LYS A 2 -23.66 -29.13 5.97
N SER A 3 -22.73 -29.51 6.85
CA SER A 3 -21.99 -28.57 7.70
C SER A 3 -20.57 -28.22 7.22
N CYS A 4 -19.98 -28.94 6.27
CA CYS A 4 -18.61 -28.69 5.83
C CYS A 4 -18.52 -28.79 4.30
N LYS A 5 -18.34 -27.65 3.62
CA LYS A 5 -18.19 -27.56 2.16
C LYS A 5 -16.78 -27.95 1.65
N GLU A 6 -15.86 -28.28 2.55
CA GLU A 6 -14.47 -28.68 2.24
C GLU A 6 -14.15 -30.14 2.58
N SER A 7 -15.13 -30.95 2.96
CA SER A 7 -14.95 -32.39 3.15
C SER A 7 -14.86 -33.13 1.81
N ARG A 8 -13.80 -32.92 1.04
CA ARG A 8 -13.42 -33.88 -0.02
C ARG A 8 -12.54 -34.93 0.62
N LEU A 9 -13.07 -36.14 0.79
CA LEU A 9 -12.32 -37.30 1.23
C LEU A 9 -11.12 -37.50 0.30
N ARG A 10 -9.90 -37.51 0.86
CA ARG A 10 -8.70 -37.96 0.15
C ARG A 10 -8.71 -39.49 0.14
N ILE A 11 -8.61 -40.06 -1.05
CA ILE A 11 -8.46 -41.50 -1.25
C ILE A 11 -6.97 -41.78 -1.19
N PHE A 12 -6.57 -42.66 -0.27
CA PHE A 12 -5.19 -43.15 -0.17
C PHE A 12 -5.14 -44.55 -0.79
N SER A 13 -4.11 -44.81 -1.58
CA SER A 13 -3.89 -46.11 -2.20
C SER A 13 -3.35 -47.17 -1.22
N SER A 14 -2.82 -46.74 -0.07
CA SER A 14 -2.27 -47.59 0.98
C SER A 14 -2.69 -47.10 2.35
N TYR A 15 -2.91 -48.04 3.27
CA TYR A 15 -3.25 -47.75 4.66
C TYR A 15 -2.13 -46.98 5.38
N ASN A 16 -0.86 -47.28 5.07
CA ASN A 16 0.28 -46.63 5.71
C ASN A 16 0.36 -45.13 5.37
N ASP A 17 0.06 -44.75 4.13
CA ASP A 17 0.01 -43.35 3.69
C ASP A 17 -1.07 -42.54 4.44
N ALA A 18 -2.20 -43.19 4.75
CA ALA A 18 -3.27 -42.56 5.52
C ALA A 18 -2.85 -42.36 6.99
N LEU A 19 -2.06 -43.29 7.55
CA LEU A 19 -1.59 -43.26 8.93
C LEU A 19 -0.54 -42.15 9.15
N GLU A 20 0.44 -42.03 8.26
CA GLU A 20 1.46 -40.98 8.30
C GLU A 20 0.85 -39.57 8.18
N TYR A 21 -0.18 -39.43 7.35
CA TYR A 21 -0.92 -38.17 7.22
C TYR A 21 -1.65 -37.76 8.51
N SER A 22 -2.09 -38.72 9.32
CA SER A 22 -2.75 -38.44 10.60
C SER A 22 -1.77 -38.00 11.70
N ASN A 23 -0.52 -38.44 11.63
CA ASN A 23 0.46 -38.32 12.71
C ASN A 23 1.46 -37.17 12.56
N SER A 24 1.49 -36.48 11.41
CA SER A 24 2.56 -35.52 11.06
C SER A 24 2.35 -34.09 11.59
N PHE A 25 1.49 -33.87 12.57
CA PHE A 25 1.26 -32.55 13.15
C PHE A 25 1.75 -32.49 14.59
N ILE A 26 2.98 -31.98 14.81
CA ILE A 26 3.44 -31.16 15.96
C ILE A 26 4.91 -30.76 15.71
N GLY A 27 5.26 -29.46 15.83
CA GLY A 27 6.65 -29.06 16.00
C GLY A 27 7.06 -27.62 15.59
N SER A 28 6.89 -26.67 16.53
CA SER A 28 7.69 -25.46 16.82
C SER A 28 7.80 -24.23 15.87
N SER A 29 7.34 -23.10 16.45
CA SER A 29 7.87 -21.70 16.42
C SER A 29 8.12 -20.99 15.09
N PHE A 30 7.06 -20.83 14.32
CA PHE A 30 6.87 -19.76 13.33
C PHE A 30 5.49 -19.11 13.64
N PRO A 31 5.16 -17.88 13.21
CA PRO A 31 3.77 -17.42 13.26
C PRO A 31 2.90 -18.46 12.55
N GLU A 32 2.07 -19.15 13.33
CA GLU A 32 1.46 -20.44 12.99
C GLU A 32 0.66 -20.41 11.67
N VAL A 33 0.25 -19.21 11.25
CA VAL A 33 -0.55 -18.93 10.05
C VAL A 33 0.29 -18.93 8.77
N LEU A 34 1.50 -18.36 8.78
CA LEU A 34 2.38 -18.30 7.61
C LEU A 34 3.02 -19.67 7.32
N PHE A 35 3.38 -20.40 8.37
CA PHE A 35 3.93 -21.75 8.25
C PHE A 35 2.89 -22.78 7.79
N LYS A 36 1.61 -22.64 8.22
CA LYS A 36 0.50 -23.46 7.70
C LYS A 36 0.29 -23.28 6.20
N CYS A 37 0.47 -22.07 5.67
CA CYS A 37 0.42 -21.81 4.22
C CYS A 37 1.58 -22.48 3.48
N PHE A 38 2.79 -22.49 4.07
CA PHE A 38 3.99 -23.08 3.48
C PHE A 38 3.90 -24.62 3.36
N ILE A 39 3.45 -25.31 4.41
CA ILE A 39 3.41 -26.80 4.47
C ILE A 39 2.29 -27.42 3.62
N ALA A 40 1.24 -26.66 3.30
CA ALA A 40 0.08 -27.18 2.55
C ALA A 40 0.31 -27.31 1.02
N ILE A 41 1.44 -26.85 0.49
CA ILE A 41 1.67 -26.74 -0.95
C ILE A 41 2.38 -28.00 -1.48
N LYS A 42 1.61 -28.98 -2.00
CA LYS A 42 2.17 -29.93 -2.97
C LYS A 42 2.22 -29.27 -4.34
N PRO A 43 3.36 -29.25 -5.05
CA PRO A 43 3.45 -28.64 -6.37
C PRO A 43 2.65 -29.50 -7.36
N LYS A 44 1.48 -29.02 -7.76
CA LYS A 44 0.71 -29.62 -8.87
C LYS A 44 0.84 -28.85 -10.18
N ASN A 45 1.34 -27.62 -10.18
CA ASN A 45 1.46 -26.79 -11.38
C ASN A 45 2.86 -26.17 -11.47
N LYS A 46 3.43 -26.14 -12.69
CA LYS A 46 4.73 -25.52 -13.02
C LYS A 46 4.70 -23.97 -12.98
N GLY A 47 3.69 -23.36 -12.37
CA GLY A 47 3.53 -21.91 -12.27
C GLY A 47 3.69 -21.45 -10.83
N GLU A 48 4.23 -20.24 -10.64
CA GLU A 48 4.26 -19.59 -9.33
C GLU A 48 2.83 -19.44 -8.80
N TYR A 49 2.59 -19.92 -7.57
CA TYR A 49 1.29 -19.90 -6.92
C TYR A 49 1.40 -19.17 -5.58
N CYS A 50 0.54 -18.18 -5.38
CA CYS A 50 0.40 -17.48 -4.11
C CYS A 50 -0.49 -18.31 -3.16
N PRO A 51 -0.02 -18.69 -1.96
CA PRO A 51 -0.75 -19.59 -1.07
C PRO A 51 -1.87 -18.92 -0.28
N PHE A 52 -2.04 -17.60 -0.42
CA PHE A 52 -2.98 -16.83 0.37
C PHE A 52 -4.35 -16.68 -0.32
N ARG A 53 -5.41 -16.65 0.50
CA ARG A 53 -6.76 -16.40 0.02
C ARG A 53 -6.92 -14.94 -0.43
N ASN A 54 -7.62 -14.74 -1.54
CA ASN A 54 -8.04 -13.40 -1.95
C ASN A 54 -9.00 -12.79 -0.92
N ILE A 55 -8.84 -11.49 -0.69
CA ILE A 55 -9.64 -10.71 0.27
C ILE A 55 -10.88 -10.16 -0.45
N LYS A 56 -12.02 -10.17 0.25
CA LYS A 56 -13.29 -9.70 -0.32
C LYS A 56 -13.38 -8.18 -0.27
N GLN A 57 -14.13 -7.58 -1.20
CA GLN A 57 -14.29 -6.12 -1.27
C GLN A 57 -14.83 -5.50 0.04
N ALA A 58 -15.76 -6.17 0.72
CA ALA A 58 -16.30 -5.69 2.00
C ALA A 58 -15.25 -5.62 3.12
N GLU A 59 -14.23 -6.49 3.07
CA GLU A 59 -13.12 -6.49 4.02
C GLU A 59 -12.18 -5.31 3.75
N TYR A 60 -11.91 -4.98 2.48
CA TYR A 60 -11.16 -3.77 2.12
C TYR A 60 -11.85 -2.48 2.58
N CYS A 61 -13.18 -2.42 2.56
CA CYS A 61 -13.91 -1.29 3.12
C CYS A 61 -13.63 -1.09 4.61
N LYS A 62 -13.61 -2.18 5.40
CA LYS A 62 -13.29 -2.13 6.84
C LYS A 62 -11.84 -1.73 7.07
N PHE A 63 -10.92 -2.31 6.30
CA PHE A 63 -9.49 -2.00 6.38
C PHE A 63 -9.21 -0.53 6.06
N ARG A 64 -9.84 0.03 5.03
CA ARG A 64 -9.76 1.47 4.74
C ARG A 64 -10.20 2.32 5.92
N THR A 65 -11.37 2.03 6.50
CA THR A 65 -11.87 2.81 7.64
C THR A 65 -10.97 2.68 8.87
N ALA A 66 -10.34 1.53 9.08
CA ALA A 66 -9.32 1.35 10.12
C ALA A 66 -8.06 2.20 9.87
N ILE A 67 -7.61 2.33 8.61
CA ILE A 67 -6.51 3.24 8.25
C ILE A 67 -6.89 4.69 8.56
N GLU A 68 -8.08 5.15 8.14
CA GLU A 68 -8.53 6.52 8.39
C GLU A 68 -8.59 6.86 9.89
N ARG A 69 -9.04 5.88 10.70
CA ARG A 69 -9.11 5.99 12.17
C ARG A 69 -7.73 5.88 12.85
N GLY A 70 -6.75 5.28 12.20
CA GLY A 70 -5.43 5.04 12.80
C GLY A 70 -5.39 3.83 13.75
N ASP A 71 -6.20 2.79 13.50
CA ASP A 71 -6.21 1.57 14.31
C ASP A 71 -5.04 0.64 13.94
N ILE A 72 -3.86 0.92 14.51
CA ILE A 72 -2.61 0.21 14.18
C ILE A 72 -2.69 -1.27 14.55
N ALA A 73 -3.28 -1.60 15.70
CA ALA A 73 -3.36 -2.98 16.18
C ALA A 73 -4.17 -3.86 15.21
N PHE A 74 -5.33 -3.38 14.75
CA PHE A 74 -6.12 -4.09 13.76
C PHE A 74 -5.37 -4.27 12.43
N ILE A 75 -4.76 -3.18 11.94
CA ILE A 75 -4.04 -3.19 10.67
C ILE A 75 -2.84 -4.15 10.70
N SER A 76 -2.03 -4.11 11.76
CA SER A 76 -0.89 -5.01 11.94
C SER A 76 -1.32 -6.47 11.97
N ASN A 77 -2.41 -6.79 12.68
CA ASN A 77 -2.95 -8.15 12.69
C ASN A 77 -3.43 -8.60 11.29
N CYS A 78 -4.08 -7.72 10.54
CA CYS A 78 -4.51 -8.02 9.17
C CYS A 78 -3.31 -8.32 8.26
N ILE A 79 -2.32 -7.43 8.19
CA ILE A 79 -1.18 -7.58 7.27
C ILE A 79 -0.34 -8.82 7.60
N LEU A 80 -0.06 -9.08 8.89
CA LEU A 80 0.70 -10.25 9.33
C LEU A 80 -0.03 -11.56 9.05
N SER A 81 -1.37 -11.56 9.10
CA SER A 81 -2.17 -12.75 8.81
C SER A 81 -2.26 -13.07 7.32
N ASN A 82 -2.29 -12.04 6.46
CA ASN A 82 -2.39 -12.20 5.02
C ASN A 82 -1.70 -11.04 4.27
N PRO A 83 -0.55 -11.26 3.62
CA PRO A 83 0.14 -10.21 2.87
C PRO A 83 -0.69 -9.61 1.73
N LEU A 84 -1.75 -10.30 1.26
CA LEU A 84 -2.59 -9.80 0.18
C LEU A 84 -3.40 -8.54 0.53
N TRP A 85 -3.45 -8.14 1.81
CA TRP A 85 -4.05 -6.87 2.22
C TRP A 85 -3.38 -5.66 1.55
N LEU A 86 -2.08 -5.76 1.27
CA LEU A 86 -1.30 -4.69 0.65
C LEU A 86 -0.80 -5.05 -0.76
N VAL A 87 -0.60 -6.32 -1.09
CA VAL A 87 -0.07 -6.73 -2.40
C VAL A 87 -1.07 -7.61 -3.12
N THR A 88 -1.32 -7.38 -4.40
CA THR A 88 -2.15 -8.29 -5.20
C THR A 88 -1.34 -9.49 -5.66
N SER A 89 -2.02 -10.59 -6.03
CA SER A 89 -1.36 -11.78 -6.61
C SER A 89 -0.57 -11.50 -7.91
N SER A 90 -0.74 -10.32 -8.51
CA SER A 90 -0.09 -9.87 -9.75
C SER A 90 1.03 -8.86 -9.49
N ASP A 91 1.63 -8.87 -8.29
CA ASP A 91 2.71 -7.96 -7.90
C ASP A 91 2.36 -6.49 -8.13
N SER A 92 1.22 -6.05 -7.60
CA SER A 92 0.79 -4.65 -7.68
C SER A 92 0.24 -4.19 -6.33
N PRO A 93 0.33 -2.90 -5.99
CA PRO A 93 -0.33 -2.36 -4.81
C PRO A 93 -1.83 -2.65 -4.81
N THR A 94 -2.37 -3.06 -3.67
CA THR A 94 -3.81 -3.19 -3.48
C THR A 94 -4.48 -1.81 -3.49
N LEU A 95 -5.46 -1.64 -4.37
CA LEU A 95 -6.25 -0.41 -4.47
C LEU A 95 -7.44 -0.46 -3.52
N LEU A 96 -7.33 0.22 -2.38
CA LEU A 96 -8.38 0.26 -1.36
C LEU A 96 -9.57 1.14 -1.78
N GLN A 97 -9.36 2.10 -2.68
CA GLN A 97 -10.44 2.92 -3.23
C GLN A 97 -10.45 2.87 -4.76
N LEU A 98 -11.05 1.83 -5.33
CA LEU A 98 -11.05 1.55 -6.78
C LEU A 98 -11.42 2.75 -7.67
N ARG A 99 -12.44 3.53 -7.28
CA ARG A 99 -12.88 4.70 -8.08
C ARG A 99 -11.81 5.77 -8.19
N LEU A 100 -11.07 6.02 -7.10
CA LEU A 100 -10.00 7.01 -7.05
C LEU A 100 -8.60 6.39 -7.26
N ARG A 101 -8.53 5.05 -7.29
CA ARG A 101 -7.31 4.23 -7.32
C ARG A 101 -6.30 4.63 -6.25
N TYR A 102 -6.78 4.87 -5.03
CA TYR A 102 -5.90 5.08 -3.89
C TYR A 102 -5.38 3.76 -3.35
N ASN A 103 -4.06 3.68 -3.26
CA ASN A 103 -3.37 2.67 -2.47
C ASN A 103 -3.44 3.05 -0.97
N ALA A 104 -2.92 2.19 -0.09
CA ALA A 104 -2.91 2.44 1.35
C ALA A 104 -2.19 3.73 1.76
N LEU A 105 -1.08 4.09 1.09
CA LEU A 105 -0.30 5.29 1.41
C LEU A 105 -1.05 6.59 1.08
N HIS A 106 -1.81 6.63 -0.02
CA HIS A 106 -2.66 7.79 -0.33
C HIS A 106 -3.69 8.04 0.78
N ILE A 107 -4.33 6.97 1.28
CA ILE A 107 -5.37 7.07 2.31
C ILE A 107 -4.75 7.48 3.65
N ALA A 108 -3.63 6.86 4.03
CA ALA A 108 -2.91 7.21 5.25
C ALA A 108 -2.39 8.66 5.21
N ALA A 109 -1.85 9.11 4.08
CA ALA A 109 -1.39 10.48 3.89
C ALA A 109 -2.54 11.49 3.94
N ALA A 110 -3.69 11.19 3.31
CA ALA A 110 -4.88 12.03 3.41
C ALA A 110 -5.37 12.19 4.85
N ALA A 111 -5.40 11.07 5.59
CA ALA A 111 -5.84 11.02 6.98
C ALA A 111 -4.78 11.54 7.99
N GLY A 112 -3.55 11.81 7.55
CA GLY A 112 -2.46 12.29 8.42
C GLY A 112 -1.89 11.21 9.36
N ARG A 113 -1.96 9.93 8.98
CA ARG A 113 -1.48 8.80 9.78
C ARG A 113 -0.04 8.42 9.41
N SER A 114 0.94 9.17 9.94
CA SER A 114 2.36 8.91 9.66
C SER A 114 2.82 7.55 10.16
N GLU A 115 2.37 7.12 11.33
CA GLU A 115 2.70 5.82 11.91
C GLU A 115 2.26 4.66 11.00
N MET A 116 1.10 4.78 10.35
CA MET A 116 0.62 3.80 9.37
C MET A 116 1.50 3.74 8.12
N ILE A 117 1.97 4.89 7.64
CA ILE A 117 2.90 4.95 6.50
C ILE A 117 4.19 4.21 6.85
N SER A 118 4.77 4.49 8.03
CA SER A 118 5.97 3.81 8.51
C SER A 118 5.75 2.30 8.64
N LEU A 119 4.62 1.88 9.23
CA LEU A 119 4.26 0.46 9.34
C LEU A 119 4.17 -0.22 7.97
N PHE A 120 3.49 0.40 7.00
CA PHE A 120 3.33 -0.16 5.66
C PHE A 120 4.66 -0.27 4.92
N LEU A 121 5.52 0.75 5.01
CA LEU A 121 6.84 0.71 4.39
C LEU A 121 7.72 -0.36 5.03
N GLN A 122 7.79 -0.41 6.36
CA GLN A 122 8.54 -1.44 7.09
C GLN A 122 8.08 -2.85 6.70
N TYR A 123 6.77 -3.06 6.59
CA TYR A 123 6.21 -4.36 6.19
C TYR A 123 6.56 -4.72 4.74
N LEU A 124 6.44 -3.75 3.81
CA LEU A 124 6.76 -3.96 2.40
C LEU A 124 8.27 -4.12 2.15
N ASP A 125 9.12 -3.54 2.99
CA ASP A 125 10.59 -3.69 3.00
C ASP A 125 11.06 -5.03 3.58
N SER A 126 10.19 -5.78 4.25
CA SER A 126 10.54 -7.09 4.81
C SER A 126 10.62 -8.18 3.74
N VAL A 127 11.80 -8.76 3.54
CA VAL A 127 12.04 -9.86 2.57
C VAL A 127 11.22 -11.11 2.92
N ASP A 128 11.04 -11.40 4.21
CA ASP A 128 10.32 -12.57 4.71
C ASP A 128 8.88 -12.65 4.18
N ILE A 129 8.24 -11.50 3.98
CA ILE A 129 6.87 -11.42 3.47
C ILE A 129 6.81 -11.80 2.00
N TRP A 130 7.80 -11.37 1.22
CA TRP A 130 7.90 -11.69 -0.20
C TRP A 130 8.22 -13.17 -0.43
N GLN A 131 9.07 -13.75 0.43
CA GLN A 131 9.31 -15.19 0.44
C GLN A 131 8.05 -15.97 0.85
N ALA A 132 7.26 -15.48 1.81
CA ALA A 132 5.99 -16.11 2.16
C ALA A 132 4.96 -16.04 1.01
N LEU A 133 4.91 -14.93 0.27
CA LEU A 133 4.06 -14.77 -0.92
C LEU A 133 4.49 -15.70 -2.08
N TYR A 134 5.80 -15.87 -2.24
CA TYR A 134 6.40 -16.65 -3.33
C TYR A 134 7.44 -17.65 -2.80
N PRO A 135 7.02 -18.77 -2.17
CA PRO A 135 7.93 -19.69 -1.46
C PRO A 135 8.97 -20.39 -2.33
N PHE A 136 8.72 -20.47 -3.64
CA PHE A 136 9.58 -21.17 -4.60
C PHE A 136 10.37 -20.22 -5.49
N SER A 137 10.22 -18.91 -5.32
CA SER A 137 10.97 -17.92 -6.09
C SER A 137 12.31 -17.66 -5.41
N ASP A 138 13.33 -17.40 -6.22
CA ASP A 138 14.65 -16.98 -5.78
C ASP A 138 14.62 -15.61 -5.09
N ILE A 139 15.63 -15.36 -4.25
CA ILE A 139 15.73 -14.15 -3.44
C ILE A 139 15.86 -12.91 -4.33
N GLU A 140 16.60 -12.98 -5.43
CA GLU A 140 16.79 -11.84 -6.35
C GLU A 140 15.46 -11.42 -7.00
N ASN A 141 14.66 -12.38 -7.45
CA ASN A 141 13.32 -12.11 -7.96
C ASN A 141 12.38 -11.55 -6.87
N CYS A 142 12.47 -12.05 -5.64
CA CYS A 142 11.71 -11.48 -4.52
C CYS A 142 12.07 -10.01 -4.27
N LEU A 143 13.36 -9.68 -4.21
CA LEU A 143 13.85 -8.31 -4.04
C LEU A 143 13.44 -7.41 -5.21
N SER A 144 13.48 -7.92 -6.43
CA SER A 144 13.06 -7.19 -7.63
C SER A 144 11.57 -6.87 -7.61
N ARG A 145 10.73 -7.83 -7.19
CA ARG A 145 9.28 -7.63 -7.00
C ARG A 145 8.99 -6.63 -5.90
N GLN A 146 9.65 -6.79 -4.76
CA GLN A 146 9.57 -5.89 -3.63
C GLN A 146 9.84 -4.44 -4.06
N LYS A 147 11.01 -4.21 -4.68
CA LYS A 147 11.41 -2.88 -5.16
C LYS A 147 10.40 -2.30 -6.15
N ARG A 148 9.89 -3.12 -7.07
CA ARG A 148 8.87 -2.68 -8.05
C ARG A 148 7.55 -2.30 -7.38
N VAL A 149 7.07 -3.09 -6.41
CA VAL A 149 5.81 -2.79 -5.73
C VAL A 149 5.94 -1.59 -4.80
N LEU A 150 7.07 -1.42 -4.12
CA LEU A 150 7.39 -0.22 -3.35
C LEU A 150 7.44 1.04 -4.23
N ASP A 151 8.08 0.96 -5.39
CA ASP A 151 8.07 2.05 -6.38
C ASP A 151 6.63 2.40 -6.77
N PHE A 152 5.78 1.40 -7.04
CA PHE A 152 4.38 1.68 -7.33
C PHE A 152 3.61 2.28 -6.14
N TYR A 153 3.91 1.87 -4.92
CA TYR A 153 3.27 2.44 -3.73
C TYR A 153 3.62 3.91 -3.54
N LEU A 154 4.90 4.26 -3.69
CA LEU A 154 5.44 5.60 -3.40
C LEU A 154 5.26 6.58 -4.56
N ASN A 155 5.41 6.11 -5.79
CA ASN A 155 5.59 6.96 -6.96
C ASN A 155 4.45 6.86 -7.97
N SER A 156 3.54 5.88 -7.87
CA SER A 156 2.37 5.87 -8.76
C SER A 156 1.41 7.00 -8.41
N PRO A 157 1.06 7.87 -9.36
CA PRO A 157 -0.06 8.79 -9.17
C PRO A 157 -1.39 8.00 -9.05
N GLU A 158 -2.43 8.65 -8.53
CA GLU A 158 -3.82 8.13 -8.43
C GLU A 158 -4.44 7.61 -9.75
N THR A 159 -3.73 7.68 -10.87
CA THR A 159 -3.99 6.84 -12.02
C THR A 159 -2.84 5.87 -12.15
N GLY A 160 -3.06 4.58 -11.89
CA GLY A 160 -2.13 3.49 -12.18
C GLY A 160 -1.76 3.32 -13.66
N VAL A 161 -1.85 4.38 -14.45
CA VAL A 161 -1.23 4.50 -15.75
C VAL A 161 0.01 5.36 -15.54
N ARG A 162 1.16 4.69 -15.45
CA ARG A 162 2.44 5.29 -15.84
C ARG A 162 2.36 5.50 -17.35
N LEU A 163 1.57 6.48 -17.79
CA LEU A 163 1.62 6.98 -19.16
C LEU A 163 3.06 7.45 -19.30
N PHE A 164 3.84 6.67 -20.04
CA PHE A 164 5.22 6.92 -20.39
C PHE A 164 5.47 8.42 -20.53
N LEU A 165 6.03 9.02 -19.49
CA LEU A 165 6.65 10.32 -19.62
C LEU A 165 7.93 10.06 -20.40
N SER A 166 7.89 10.29 -21.72
CA SER A 166 9.00 10.97 -22.35
C SER A 166 8.73 11.62 -23.71
N LEU A 167 7.68 11.32 -24.50
CA LEU A 167 7.72 11.78 -25.91
C LEU A 167 6.57 12.59 -26.50
N GLU A 168 5.36 12.65 -25.95
CA GLU A 168 4.33 13.50 -26.57
C GLU A 168 3.49 14.27 -25.56
N ARG A 169 3.98 15.47 -25.17
CA ARG A 169 3.25 16.49 -24.39
C ARG A 169 1.87 16.85 -24.98
N ASN A 170 1.62 16.49 -26.25
CA ASN A 170 0.42 16.85 -27.00
C ASN A 170 -0.73 15.84 -26.91
N LEU A 171 -0.47 14.55 -26.59
CA LEU A 171 -1.55 13.57 -26.40
C LEU A 171 -2.22 13.66 -25.01
N TRP A 172 -1.47 14.10 -23.99
CA TRP A 172 -1.99 14.32 -22.64
C TRP A 172 -3.22 15.24 -22.61
N ARG A 173 -3.22 16.31 -23.42
CA ARG A 173 -4.35 17.26 -23.49
C ARG A 173 -5.58 16.69 -24.21
N LYS A 174 -5.42 15.64 -25.02
CA LYS A 174 -6.50 15.04 -25.82
C LYS A 174 -7.31 14.00 -25.04
N CYS A 175 -6.77 13.46 -23.95
CA CYS A 175 -7.49 12.64 -22.98
C CYS A 175 -8.41 13.51 -22.09
N SER A 176 -9.35 14.23 -22.72
CA SER A 176 -10.42 14.97 -22.05
C SER A 176 -11.45 14.03 -21.37
N LEU A 177 -11.39 12.73 -21.67
CA LEU A 177 -12.39 11.73 -21.28
C LEU A 177 -12.03 10.87 -20.05
N LEU A 178 -10.78 10.92 -19.55
CA LEU A 178 -10.49 10.39 -18.23
C LEU A 178 -10.65 11.54 -17.23
N ASP A 179 -11.55 11.35 -16.27
CA ASP A 179 -11.93 12.27 -15.20
C ASP A 179 -10.83 13.25 -14.74
N ARG A 180 -11.26 14.43 -14.30
CA ARG A 180 -10.51 15.56 -13.71
C ARG A 180 -9.66 15.20 -12.48
N LYS A 181 -8.84 14.15 -12.55
CA LYS A 181 -7.91 13.70 -11.51
C LYS A 181 -6.61 14.47 -11.63
N ASN A 182 -6.03 14.82 -10.49
CA ASN A 182 -4.84 15.65 -10.38
C ASN A 182 -3.54 14.87 -10.59
N LEU A 183 -3.57 13.53 -10.67
CA LEU A 183 -2.35 12.70 -10.77
C LEU A 183 -1.37 12.93 -9.62
N GLU A 184 -1.90 12.98 -8.41
CA GLU A 184 -1.12 13.18 -7.20
C GLU A 184 -0.61 11.83 -6.65
N THR A 185 0.65 11.80 -6.21
CA THR A 185 1.27 10.68 -5.48
C THR A 185 0.95 10.77 -3.98
N PRO A 186 1.23 9.75 -3.15
CA PRO A 186 1.03 9.87 -1.69
C PRO A 186 1.77 11.06 -1.09
N LEU A 187 2.95 11.41 -1.61
CA LEU A 187 3.72 12.56 -1.17
C LEU A 187 3.01 13.89 -1.51
N HIS A 188 2.37 13.98 -2.68
CA HIS A 188 1.51 15.13 -3.00
C HIS A 188 0.34 15.25 -2.02
N PHE A 189 -0.29 14.14 -1.63
CA PHE A 189 -1.37 14.15 -0.63
C PHE A 189 -0.86 14.67 0.71
N ALA A 190 0.25 14.12 1.20
CA ALA A 190 0.85 14.55 2.46
C ALA A 190 1.18 16.06 2.45
N SER A 191 1.76 16.57 1.35
CA SER A 191 2.03 18.00 1.16
C SER A 191 0.75 18.84 1.10
N LYS A 192 -0.23 18.42 0.29
CA LYS A 192 -1.49 19.13 0.03
C LYS A 192 -2.35 19.26 1.29
N PHE A 193 -2.37 18.23 2.13
CA PHE A 193 -3.13 18.20 3.38
C PHE A 193 -2.32 18.67 4.59
N CYS A 194 -1.15 19.27 4.38
CA CYS A 194 -0.30 19.82 5.44
C CYS A 194 0.05 18.79 6.53
N ARG A 195 0.51 17.60 6.14
CA ARG A 195 0.84 16.48 7.04
C ARG A 195 2.36 16.26 7.15
N PRO A 196 3.11 17.07 7.93
CA PRO A 196 4.57 16.99 7.99
C PRO A 196 5.10 15.62 8.45
N GLY A 197 4.41 14.96 9.38
CA GLY A 197 4.77 13.59 9.79
C GLY A 197 4.68 12.58 8.65
N CYS A 198 3.66 12.68 7.81
CA CYS A 198 3.53 11.82 6.62
C CYS A 198 4.57 12.15 5.55
N VAL A 199 4.89 13.44 5.37
CA VAL A 199 5.96 13.89 4.46
C VAL A 199 7.30 13.29 4.90
N ARG A 200 7.65 13.41 6.19
CA ARG A 200 8.87 12.77 6.75
C ARG A 200 8.89 11.26 6.53
N ALA A 201 7.81 10.56 6.88
CA ALA A 201 7.74 9.10 6.76
C ALA A 201 7.83 8.60 5.31
N LEU A 202 7.30 9.36 4.34
CA LEU A 202 7.46 9.01 2.91
C LEU A 202 8.86 9.33 2.41
N LEU A 203 9.43 10.48 2.78
CA LEU A 203 10.75 10.91 2.32
C LEU A 203 11.91 10.12 2.96
N SER A 204 11.70 9.52 4.14
CA SER A 204 12.70 8.64 4.76
C SER A 204 12.98 7.38 3.93
N HIS A 205 12.07 7.00 3.04
CA HIS A 205 12.27 5.85 2.16
C HIS A 205 13.06 6.23 0.89
N PRO A 206 14.15 5.51 0.55
CA PRO A 206 15.07 5.89 -0.53
C PRO A 206 14.43 5.86 -1.93
N LEU A 207 13.42 5.01 -2.14
CA LEU A 207 12.72 4.91 -3.44
C LEU A 207 11.74 6.06 -3.71
N THR A 208 11.44 6.92 -2.72
CA THR A 208 10.48 8.01 -2.92
C THR A 208 11.07 9.11 -3.80
N ILE A 209 10.44 9.38 -4.94
CA ILE A 209 10.89 10.43 -5.87
C ILE A 209 10.11 11.73 -5.58
N PRO A 210 10.76 12.77 -5.01
CA PRO A 210 10.07 13.99 -4.60
C PRO A 210 9.85 14.97 -5.75
N THR A 211 10.39 14.69 -6.93
CA THR A 211 10.36 15.56 -8.12
C THR A 211 9.24 15.22 -9.10
N ILE A 212 8.43 14.19 -8.82
CA ILE A 212 7.29 13.81 -9.65
C ILE A 212 6.32 14.99 -9.72
N ARG A 213 5.88 15.34 -10.93
CA ARG A 213 4.91 16.41 -11.16
C ARG A 213 3.51 15.84 -11.36
N ASN A 214 2.53 16.46 -10.74
CA ASN A 214 1.12 16.14 -10.92
C ASN A 214 0.58 16.67 -12.27
N ARG A 215 -0.72 16.50 -12.56
CA ARG A 215 -1.38 17.01 -13.78
C ARG A 215 -1.26 18.51 -13.97
N GLY A 216 -1.21 19.27 -12.86
CA GLY A 216 -0.98 20.71 -12.86
C GLY A 216 0.47 21.08 -13.14
N GLY A 217 1.37 20.11 -13.27
CA GLY A 217 2.79 20.33 -13.45
C GLY A 217 3.52 20.65 -12.16
N PHE A 218 2.88 20.52 -10.99
CA PHE A 218 3.48 20.86 -9.71
C PHE A 218 4.10 19.65 -9.02
N THR A 219 5.26 19.83 -8.40
CA THR A 219 5.86 18.85 -7.48
C THR A 219 5.15 18.87 -6.12
N PRO A 220 5.31 17.84 -5.26
CA PRO A 220 4.78 17.86 -3.89
C PRO A 220 5.24 19.08 -3.09
N ARG A 221 6.49 19.52 -3.28
CA ARG A 221 7.04 20.71 -2.63
C ARG A 221 6.33 21.98 -3.11
N GLU A 222 6.15 22.14 -4.42
CA GLU A 222 5.43 23.28 -5.02
C GLU A 222 3.94 23.29 -4.59
N VAL A 223 3.32 22.11 -4.45
CA VAL A 223 1.95 22.00 -3.93
C VAL A 223 1.84 22.49 -2.48
N ALA A 224 2.83 22.20 -1.63
CA ALA A 224 2.87 22.77 -0.28
C ALA A 224 3.04 24.31 -0.32
N ALA A 225 3.94 24.81 -1.17
CA ALA A 225 4.20 26.26 -1.30
C ALA A 225 3.01 27.06 -1.85
N THR A 226 2.26 26.51 -2.81
CA THR A 226 1.10 27.23 -3.40
C THR A 226 -0.05 27.44 -2.42
N ARG A 227 -0.20 26.57 -1.41
CA ARG A 227 -1.17 26.74 -0.32
C ARG A 227 -0.73 27.82 0.68
N TRP A 228 0.58 27.92 0.93
CA TRP A 228 1.15 29.01 1.73
C TRP A 228 0.77 30.39 1.14
N SER A 229 0.89 30.56 -0.17
CA SER A 229 0.60 31.85 -0.83
C SER A 229 -0.89 32.21 -0.91
N ARG A 230 -1.80 31.23 -1.07
CA ARG A 230 -3.25 31.52 -1.17
C ARG A 230 -3.85 32.04 0.14
N LYS A 231 -3.33 31.59 1.29
CA LYS A 231 -3.79 32.06 2.60
C LYS A 231 -3.31 33.47 2.95
N LEU A 232 -2.11 33.86 2.48
CA LEU A 232 -1.63 35.24 2.57
C LEU A 232 -2.49 36.23 1.75
N MET A 233 -3.26 35.72 0.78
CA MET A 233 -4.17 36.51 -0.06
C MET A 233 -5.65 36.43 0.35
N GLY A 234 -5.99 35.80 1.48
CA GLY A 234 -7.32 35.92 2.11
C GLY A 234 -8.46 35.08 1.51
N ASP A 235 -8.19 33.97 0.83
CA ASP A 235 -9.24 33.10 0.28
C ASP A 235 -9.55 31.90 1.21
N ASP A 236 -10.51 32.10 2.13
CA ASP A 236 -10.96 31.15 3.17
C ASP A 236 -11.92 30.05 2.66
N THR A 237 -11.67 29.50 1.47
CA THR A 237 -12.49 28.40 0.95
C THR A 237 -11.75 27.07 1.07
N ILE A 238 -11.85 26.45 2.25
CA ILE A 238 -11.99 25.01 2.55
C ILE A 238 -11.63 24.81 4.04
N SER A 239 -12.63 24.93 4.91
CA SER A 239 -12.55 24.54 6.32
C SER A 239 -12.87 23.04 6.45
N PHE A 240 -11.88 22.20 6.77
CA PHE A 240 -12.13 20.85 7.28
C PHE A 240 -11.81 20.81 8.79
N GLY A 241 -12.88 20.86 9.59
CA GLY A 241 -13.05 20.21 10.90
C GLY A 241 -11.89 20.15 11.90
N ASN A 242 -12.01 21.04 12.89
CA ASN A 242 -11.86 20.86 14.34
C ASN A 242 -10.50 20.68 15.06
N SER A 243 -10.19 21.73 15.83
CA SER A 243 -9.90 21.80 17.28
C SER A 243 -8.74 21.00 17.89
N GLY A 244 -7.77 21.76 18.42
CA GLY A 244 -6.79 21.35 19.44
C GLY A 244 -5.35 21.50 18.97
N ASN A 245 -4.67 22.59 19.33
CA ASN A 245 -3.26 22.87 18.99
C ASN A 245 -2.92 22.85 17.48
N GLN A 246 -3.78 23.42 16.64
CA GLN A 246 -3.49 23.53 15.22
C GLN A 246 -2.33 24.51 14.99
N LEU A 247 -1.15 23.98 14.65
CA LEU A 247 -0.15 24.72 13.92
C LEU A 247 -0.86 25.39 12.73
N THR A 248 -0.68 26.69 12.54
CA THR A 248 -1.31 27.36 11.40
C THR A 248 -0.88 26.67 10.11
N GLU A 249 -1.78 26.50 9.13
CA GLU A 249 -1.44 25.85 7.85
C GLU A 249 -0.19 26.45 7.20
N ALA A 250 0.04 27.76 7.42
CA ALA A 250 1.30 28.42 7.14
C ALA A 250 2.46 27.68 7.83
N LYS A 251 2.57 27.73 9.16
CA LYS A 251 3.63 27.02 9.90
C LYS A 251 3.78 25.54 9.49
N CYS A 252 2.69 24.84 9.18
CA CYS A 252 2.77 23.47 8.65
C CYS A 252 3.48 23.40 7.29
N ALA A 253 3.12 24.29 6.35
CA ALA A 253 3.77 24.35 5.05
C ALA A 253 5.24 24.77 5.17
N GLU A 254 5.60 25.69 6.06
CA GLU A 254 7.01 26.02 6.37
C GLU A 254 7.78 24.80 6.84
N ILE A 255 7.25 24.04 7.81
CA ILE A 255 7.88 22.79 8.27
C ILE A 255 8.01 21.79 7.11
N ILE A 256 6.99 21.66 6.25
CA ILE A 256 7.06 20.77 5.09
C ILE A 256 8.17 21.19 4.13
N LEU A 257 8.31 22.49 3.86
CA LEU A 257 9.37 22.99 3.00
C LEU A 257 10.75 22.74 3.61
N GLN A 258 10.92 22.94 4.92
CA GLN A 258 12.14 22.58 5.65
C GLN A 258 12.46 21.09 5.52
N ILE A 259 11.47 20.19 5.68
CA ILE A 259 11.67 18.75 5.49
C ILE A 259 12.16 18.44 4.07
N PHE A 260 11.66 19.15 3.05
CA PHE A 260 12.14 19.00 1.67
C PHE A 260 13.55 19.57 1.46
N ASP A 261 14.01 20.51 2.28
CA ASP A 261 15.39 21.06 2.25
C ASP A 261 16.39 20.15 2.97
N GLU A 262 15.94 19.37 3.95
CA GLU A 262 16.76 18.42 4.72
C GLU A 262 17.12 17.13 3.95
N ARG A 263 16.54 16.90 2.76
CA ARG A 263 16.64 15.65 2.00
C ARG A 263 17.48 15.78 0.74
#